data_AF-A0A1Q7LCB5-F1
#
_entry.id   AF-A0A1Q7LCB5-F1
#
_cell.length_a   1.000
_cell.length_b   1.000
_cell.length_c   1.000
_cell.angle_alpha   90.00
_cell.angle_beta   90.00
_cell.angle_gamma   90.00
#
_symmetry.space_group_name_H-M   'P 1'
#
loop_
_entity.id
_entity.type
_entity.pdbx_description
1 polymer ?
#
loop_
_entity_poly.entity_id
_entity_poly.type
_entity_poly.pdbx_seq_one_letter_code
_entity_poly.pdbx_strand_id
1 'polypeptide(L)'
;MTLRERLEWLSRMTLLVFILASAAFLSAITAMRVAIHGREVTMPNLVGTNVSEASKMLLSRGLMLRVADRIYSDQPINVVVRQTPPAGLLMKVSQQAHVVLSLGQRQLQIPLLEGNSLRASRIELLRLGLQVGEVSGVTMAEQTVDTIVIQNPRPGVGAATPRVDVLISQGPRETAYVMPHLVGMNEIDAQHRLDVTQLRRKVNYVSAPQWPHGAVIDQSPLAGARLPATATIELTVAN
;
A
#
# COMPACT_ATOMS: atom_id res chain seq x y z
N MET A 1 61.67 -40.16 -72.53
CA MET A 1 60.42 -40.32 -71.77
C MET A 1 59.29 -40.61 -72.74
N THR A 2 58.67 -41.77 -72.60
CA THR A 2 57.56 -42.20 -73.46
C THR A 2 56.32 -41.34 -73.16
N LEU A 3 55.43 -41.14 -74.14
CA LEU A 3 54.18 -40.37 -73.96
C LEU A 3 53.35 -40.84 -72.75
N ARG A 4 53.43 -42.13 -72.41
CA ARG A 4 52.79 -42.73 -71.22
C ARG A 4 53.42 -42.26 -69.91
N GLU A 5 54.74 -42.14 -69.82
CA GLU A 5 55.43 -41.65 -68.61
C GLU A 5 55.11 -40.18 -68.30
N ARG A 6 54.96 -39.35 -69.34
CA ARG A 6 54.54 -37.95 -69.17
C ARG A 6 53.08 -37.83 -68.71
N LEU A 7 52.21 -38.71 -69.20
CA LEU A 7 50.81 -38.76 -68.80
C LEU A 7 50.65 -39.22 -67.35
N GLU A 8 51.41 -40.24 -66.93
CA GLU A 8 51.50 -40.71 -65.54
C GLU A 8 52.11 -39.67 -64.60
N TRP A 9 53.12 -38.93 -65.07
CA TRP A 9 53.71 -37.84 -64.29
C TRP A 9 52.74 -36.67 -64.11
N LEU A 10 52.01 -36.29 -65.17
CA LEU A 10 50.98 -35.27 -65.12
C LEU A 10 49.80 -35.70 -64.24
N SER A 11 49.33 -36.95 -64.32
CA SER A 11 48.24 -37.44 -63.47
C SER A 11 48.63 -37.45 -61.98
N ARG A 12 49.87 -37.82 -61.67
CA ARG A 12 50.41 -37.74 -60.31
C ARG A 12 50.52 -36.30 -59.82
N MET A 13 50.99 -35.38 -60.66
CA MET A 13 51.06 -33.96 -60.29
C MET A 13 49.68 -33.34 -60.08
N THR A 14 48.70 -33.62 -60.93
CA THR A 14 47.33 -33.11 -60.75
C THR A 14 46.66 -33.70 -59.52
N LEU A 15 46.86 -34.99 -59.26
CA LEU A 15 46.39 -35.65 -58.03
C LEU A 15 47.05 -35.06 -56.77
N LEU A 16 48.34 -34.75 -56.81
CA LEU A 16 49.05 -34.12 -55.69
C LEU A 16 48.54 -32.70 -55.43
N VAL A 17 48.34 -31.91 -56.49
CA VAL A 17 47.75 -30.56 -56.39
C VAL A 17 46.32 -30.62 -55.84
N PHE A 18 45.53 -31.60 -56.28
CA PHE A 18 44.18 -31.80 -55.77
C PHE A 18 44.16 -32.20 -54.28
N ILE A 19 45.08 -33.07 -53.86
CA ILE A 19 45.24 -33.45 -52.44
C ILE A 19 45.65 -32.24 -51.61
N LEU A 20 46.63 -31.45 -52.06
CA LEU A 20 47.05 -30.24 -51.36
C LEU A 20 45.94 -29.19 -51.28
N ALA A 21 45.20 -28.98 -52.37
CA ALA A 21 44.07 -28.06 -52.41
C ALA A 21 42.95 -28.50 -51.46
N SER A 22 42.61 -29.79 -51.44
CA SER A 22 41.59 -30.33 -50.53
C SER A 22 42.04 -30.26 -49.07
N ALA A 23 43.30 -30.58 -48.75
CA ALA A 23 43.85 -30.43 -47.40
C ALA A 23 43.85 -28.97 -46.93
N ALA A 24 44.25 -28.03 -47.79
CA ALA A 24 44.21 -26.60 -47.49
C ALA A 24 42.76 -26.11 -47.27
N PHE A 25 41.82 -26.58 -48.09
CA PHE A 25 40.40 -26.24 -47.97
C PHE A 25 39.78 -26.79 -46.68
N LEU A 26 40.06 -28.04 -46.32
CA LEU A 26 39.64 -28.66 -45.05
C LEU A 26 40.27 -27.95 -43.84
N SER A 27 41.55 -27.59 -43.92
CA SER A 27 42.24 -26.81 -42.88
C SER A 27 41.62 -25.43 -42.69
N ALA A 28 41.32 -24.73 -43.78
CA ALA A 28 40.65 -23.42 -43.73
C ALA A 28 39.24 -23.53 -43.11
N ILE A 29 38.45 -24.54 -43.48
CA ILE A 29 37.11 -24.76 -42.91
C ILE A 29 37.18 -25.10 -41.42
N THR A 30 38.11 -25.97 -41.01
CA THR A 30 38.27 -26.36 -39.60
C THR A 30 38.77 -25.20 -38.75
N ALA A 31 39.77 -24.45 -39.22
CA ALA A 31 40.25 -23.23 -38.57
C ALA A 31 39.13 -22.18 -38.44
N MET A 32 38.33 -21.99 -39.49
CA MET A 32 37.19 -21.06 -39.46
C MET A 32 36.09 -21.53 -38.51
N ARG A 33 35.78 -22.84 -38.47
CA ARG A 33 34.85 -23.40 -37.46
C ARG A 33 35.35 -23.17 -36.04
N VAL A 34 36.62 -23.44 -35.76
CA VAL A 34 37.20 -23.28 -34.42
C VAL A 34 37.26 -21.81 -34.02
N ALA A 35 37.54 -20.90 -34.96
CA ALA A 35 37.55 -19.46 -34.70
C ALA A 35 36.16 -18.87 -34.42
N ILE A 36 35.11 -19.41 -35.05
CA ILE A 36 33.73 -18.91 -34.90
C ILE A 36 33.03 -19.47 -33.64
N HIS A 37 33.38 -20.69 -33.22
CA HIS A 37 32.88 -21.27 -31.96
C HIS A 37 33.72 -20.73 -30.78
N GLY A 38 33.50 -19.46 -30.46
CA GLY A 38 34.03 -18.84 -29.26
C GLY A 38 33.61 -19.63 -28.01
N ARG A 39 34.43 -19.57 -26.95
CA ARG A 39 34.15 -20.24 -25.68
C ARG A 39 32.77 -19.84 -25.17
N GLU A 40 31.92 -20.83 -24.91
CA GLU A 40 30.59 -20.63 -24.36
C GLU A 40 30.60 -20.86 -22.85
N VAL A 41 29.80 -20.08 -22.14
CA VAL A 41 29.61 -20.14 -20.69
C VAL A 41 28.12 -20.10 -20.38
N THR A 42 27.72 -20.76 -19.30
CA THR A 42 26.32 -20.72 -18.86
C THR A 42 26.03 -19.41 -18.13
N MET A 43 24.86 -18.82 -18.41
CA MET A 43 24.38 -17.63 -17.72
C MET A 43 24.06 -17.95 -16.25
N PRO A 44 24.69 -17.29 -15.26
CA PRO A 44 24.35 -17.48 -13.85
C PRO A 44 22.96 -16.90 -13.54
N ASN A 45 22.38 -17.34 -12.41
CA ASN A 45 21.22 -16.68 -11.83
C ASN A 45 21.69 -15.48 -10.99
N LEU A 46 21.29 -14.30 -11.42
CA LEU A 46 21.59 -13.02 -10.78
C LEU A 46 20.38 -12.47 -10.03
N VAL A 47 19.17 -12.99 -10.26
CA VAL A 47 17.95 -12.48 -9.63
C VAL A 47 18.08 -12.60 -8.10
N GLY A 48 17.81 -11.51 -7.39
CA GLY A 48 17.96 -11.42 -5.94
C GLY A 48 19.38 -11.09 -5.45
N THR A 49 20.37 -10.98 -6.34
CA THR A 49 21.74 -10.59 -5.97
C THR A 49 22.01 -9.10 -6.11
N ASN A 50 22.92 -8.57 -5.31
CA ASN A 50 23.34 -7.16 -5.40
C ASN A 50 24.14 -6.93 -6.70
N VAL A 51 24.00 -5.75 -7.32
CA VAL A 51 24.73 -5.39 -8.55
C VAL A 51 26.24 -5.62 -8.47
N SER A 52 26.88 -5.40 -7.31
CA SER A 52 28.32 -5.63 -7.13
C SER A 52 28.66 -7.13 -7.20
N GLU A 53 27.85 -7.97 -6.57
CA GLU A 53 28.02 -9.42 -6.57
C GLU A 53 27.68 -10.01 -7.94
N ALA A 54 26.59 -9.55 -8.56
CA ALA A 54 26.20 -9.92 -9.91
C ALA A 54 27.32 -9.62 -10.93
N SER A 55 27.96 -8.46 -10.79
CA SER A 55 29.11 -8.08 -11.62
C SER A 55 30.28 -9.05 -11.43
N LYS A 56 30.62 -9.42 -10.19
CA LYS A 56 31.68 -10.41 -9.91
C LYS A 56 31.35 -11.78 -10.49
N MET A 57 30.11 -12.24 -10.35
CA MET A 57 29.65 -13.52 -10.90
C MET A 57 29.77 -13.56 -12.43
N LEU A 58 29.36 -12.50 -13.12
CA LEU A 58 29.48 -12.41 -14.57
C LEU A 58 30.95 -12.32 -15.02
N LEU A 59 31.75 -11.48 -14.35
CA LEU A 59 33.18 -11.33 -14.67
C LEU A 59 33.95 -12.65 -14.49
N SER A 60 33.61 -13.45 -13.46
CA SER A 60 34.21 -14.78 -13.25
C SER A 60 33.97 -15.75 -14.42
N ARG A 61 32.92 -15.52 -15.21
CA ARG A 61 32.57 -16.30 -16.42
C ARG A 61 32.95 -15.58 -17.72
N GLY A 62 33.65 -14.45 -17.65
CA GLY A 62 34.00 -13.65 -18.82
C GLY A 62 32.80 -12.95 -19.47
N LEU A 63 31.70 -12.78 -18.75
CA LEU A 63 30.52 -12.02 -19.19
C LEU A 63 30.56 -10.59 -18.64
N MET A 64 29.89 -9.66 -19.31
CA MET A 64 29.81 -8.26 -18.89
C MET A 64 28.43 -7.90 -18.37
N LEU A 65 28.35 -7.17 -17.25
CA LEU A 65 27.09 -6.67 -16.72
C LEU A 65 26.71 -5.36 -17.40
N ARG A 66 25.46 -5.25 -17.87
CA ARG A 66 24.87 -3.99 -18.33
C ARG A 66 23.56 -3.72 -17.58
N VAL A 67 23.46 -2.57 -16.93
CA VAL A 67 22.19 -2.13 -16.35
C VAL A 67 21.32 -1.58 -17.49
N ALA A 68 20.20 -2.25 -17.76
CA ALA A 68 19.28 -1.85 -18.81
C ALA A 68 18.23 -0.86 -18.29
N ASP A 69 17.73 -1.09 -17.07
CA ASP A 69 16.66 -0.28 -16.49
C ASP A 69 16.66 -0.36 -14.94
N ARG A 70 15.89 0.50 -14.29
CA ARG A 70 15.66 0.51 -12.85
C ARG A 70 14.17 0.68 -12.56
N ILE A 71 13.58 -0.21 -11.76
CA ILE A 71 12.15 -0.21 -11.45
C ILE A 71 11.90 -0.25 -9.95
N TYR A 72 10.76 0.27 -9.49
CA TYR A 72 10.30 0.04 -8.12
C TYR A 72 9.90 -1.43 -7.94
N SER A 73 10.36 -2.07 -6.87
CA SER A 73 9.97 -3.42 -6.49
C SER A 73 10.02 -3.59 -4.97
N ASP A 74 9.63 -4.75 -4.49
CA ASP A 74 9.73 -5.16 -3.09
C ASP A 74 11.17 -5.46 -2.64
N GLN A 75 12.11 -5.58 -3.58
CA GLN A 75 13.51 -5.88 -3.28
C GLN A 75 14.30 -4.63 -2.87
N PRO A 76 15.38 -4.78 -2.08
CA PRO A 76 16.24 -3.66 -1.71
C PRO A 76 16.85 -2.94 -2.93
N ILE A 77 17.23 -1.67 -2.73
CA ILE A 77 17.84 -0.87 -3.79
C ILE A 77 19.10 -1.55 -4.35
N ASN A 78 19.29 -1.48 -5.67
CA ASN A 78 20.41 -2.08 -6.41
C ASN A 78 20.48 -3.62 -6.41
N VAL A 79 19.39 -4.31 -6.07
CA VAL A 79 19.24 -5.76 -6.26
C VAL A 79 18.66 -6.05 -7.64
N VAL A 80 19.12 -7.11 -8.29
CA VAL A 80 18.64 -7.52 -9.62
C VAL A 80 17.24 -8.13 -9.52
N VAL A 81 16.26 -7.45 -10.14
CA VAL A 81 14.87 -7.91 -10.21
C VAL A 81 14.65 -8.83 -11.41
N ARG A 82 15.28 -8.51 -12.54
CA ARG A 82 15.17 -9.26 -13.78
C ARG A 82 16.50 -9.28 -14.50
N GLN A 83 16.78 -10.39 -15.18
CA GLN A 83 17.94 -10.54 -16.06
C GLN A 83 17.51 -10.98 -17.44
N THR A 84 18.29 -10.58 -18.44
CA THR A 84 18.21 -11.05 -19.81
C THR A 84 19.64 -11.20 -20.34
N PRO A 85 20.06 -12.39 -20.81
CA PRO A 85 19.27 -13.62 -20.98
C PRO A 85 18.94 -14.37 -19.66
N PRO A 86 17.99 -15.34 -19.68
CA PRO A 86 17.63 -16.11 -18.49
C PRO A 86 18.78 -17.02 -18.04
N ALA A 87 18.74 -17.41 -16.77
CA ALA A 87 19.74 -18.29 -16.18
C ALA A 87 19.79 -19.65 -16.92
N GLY A 88 20.98 -20.23 -17.03
CA GLY A 88 21.22 -21.49 -17.71
C GLY A 88 21.41 -21.39 -19.23
N LEU A 89 21.10 -20.25 -19.86
CA LEU A 89 21.37 -20.05 -21.30
C LEU A 89 22.87 -20.08 -21.58
N LEU A 90 23.28 -20.73 -22.67
CA LEU A 90 24.65 -20.64 -23.18
C LEU A 90 24.88 -19.28 -23.83
N MET A 91 25.97 -18.64 -23.42
CA MET A 91 26.39 -17.31 -23.89
C MET A 91 27.84 -17.37 -24.33
N LYS A 92 28.17 -16.61 -25.38
CA LYS A 92 29.56 -16.44 -25.79
C LYS A 92 30.27 -15.54 -24.78
N VAL A 93 31.54 -15.86 -24.47
CA VAL A 93 32.39 -14.97 -23.67
C VAL A 93 32.41 -13.56 -24.28
N SER A 94 32.49 -12.54 -23.43
CA SER A 94 32.39 -11.11 -23.74
C SER A 94 31.00 -10.62 -24.15
N GLN A 95 29.96 -11.47 -24.12
CA GLN A 95 28.58 -11.00 -24.25
C GLN A 95 28.11 -10.23 -23.01
N GLN A 96 27.15 -9.33 -23.24
CA GLN A 96 26.54 -8.52 -22.20
C GLN A 96 25.28 -9.19 -21.67
N ALA A 97 25.18 -9.29 -20.35
CA ALA A 97 23.95 -9.62 -19.65
C ALA A 97 23.28 -8.33 -19.18
N HIS A 98 22.05 -8.12 -19.62
CA HIS A 98 21.23 -6.99 -19.24
C HIS A 98 20.50 -7.30 -17.93
N VAL A 99 20.62 -6.41 -16.95
CA VAL A 99 19.91 -6.52 -15.68
C VAL A 99 19.01 -5.32 -15.45
N VAL A 100 17.87 -5.57 -14.83
CA VAL A 100 16.97 -4.55 -14.29
C VAL A 100 17.15 -4.53 -12.78
N LEU A 101 17.49 -3.37 -12.24
CA LEU A 101 17.74 -3.21 -10.80
C LEU A 101 16.51 -2.65 -10.09
N SER A 102 16.38 -2.98 -8.80
CA SER A 102 15.37 -2.40 -7.93
C SER A 102 15.76 -0.98 -7.50
N LEU A 103 14.78 -0.07 -7.51
CA LEU A 103 14.82 1.25 -6.88
C LEU A 103 14.38 1.20 -5.40
N GLY A 104 14.04 0.02 -4.89
CA GLY A 104 13.35 -0.16 -3.62
C GLY A 104 11.83 -0.03 -3.77
N GLN A 105 11.14 -0.10 -2.63
CA GLN A 105 9.70 0.12 -2.58
C GLN A 105 9.37 1.55 -2.99
N ARG A 106 8.28 1.71 -3.75
CA ARG A 106 7.76 3.03 -4.10
C ARG A 106 7.30 3.73 -2.82
N GLN A 107 7.94 4.84 -2.47
CA GLN A 107 7.51 5.68 -1.37
C GLN A 107 6.51 6.72 -1.88
N LEU A 108 5.32 6.72 -1.30
CA LEU A 108 4.31 7.75 -1.55
C LEU A 108 4.43 8.84 -0.48
N GLN A 109 4.24 10.09 -0.89
CA GLN A 109 4.24 11.23 0.02
C GLN A 109 2.87 11.35 0.68
N ILE A 110 2.84 11.31 2.01
CA ILE A 110 1.59 11.51 2.77
C ILE A 110 1.29 13.01 2.87
N PRO A 111 0.10 13.47 2.44
CA PRO A 111 -0.31 14.87 2.58
C PRO A 111 -0.69 15.22 4.02
N LEU A 112 -0.81 16.53 4.29
CA LEU A 112 -1.38 17.05 5.53
C LEU A 112 -2.91 17.01 5.45
N LEU A 113 -3.52 16.18 6.29
CA LEU A 113 -4.97 15.94 6.38
C LEU A 113 -5.59 16.56 7.64
N GLU A 114 -4.79 16.87 8.66
CA GLU A 114 -5.26 17.48 9.90
C GLU A 114 -5.96 18.82 9.62
N GLY A 115 -7.13 19.02 10.22
CA GLY A 115 -8.01 20.17 9.97
C GLY A 115 -8.96 20.01 8.78
N ASN A 116 -8.73 19.04 7.88
CA ASN A 116 -9.62 18.78 6.77
C ASN A 116 -10.78 17.85 7.18
N SER A 117 -11.89 17.91 6.43
CA SER A 117 -12.99 16.93 6.56
C SER A 117 -12.56 15.55 6.07
N LEU A 118 -13.05 14.50 6.73
CA LEU A 118 -12.80 13.10 6.33
C LEU A 118 -13.12 12.84 4.84
N ARG A 119 -14.18 13.46 4.33
CA ARG A 119 -14.60 13.33 2.93
C ARG A 119 -13.58 13.94 1.97
N ALA A 120 -13.09 15.15 2.24
CA ALA A 120 -12.10 15.82 1.40
C ALA A 120 -10.77 15.04 1.40
N SER A 121 -10.31 14.64 2.59
CA SER A 121 -9.08 13.87 2.78
C SER A 121 -9.11 12.52 2.08
N ARG A 122 -10.28 11.84 2.06
CA ARG A 122 -10.44 10.60 1.30
C ARG A 122 -10.22 10.79 -0.20
N ILE A 123 -10.73 11.88 -0.77
CA ILE A 123 -10.57 12.18 -2.20
C ILE A 123 -9.11 12.51 -2.51
N GLU A 124 -8.45 13.28 -1.64
CA GLU A 124 -7.04 13.63 -1.79
C GLU A 124 -6.13 12.39 -1.74
N LEU A 125 -6.33 11.51 -0.75
CA LEU A 125 -5.58 10.27 -0.63
C LEU A 125 -5.74 9.38 -1.88
N LEU A 126 -6.97 9.21 -2.38
CA LEU A 126 -7.22 8.41 -3.58
C LEU A 126 -6.48 8.94 -4.81
N ARG A 127 -6.36 10.26 -4.97
CA ARG A 127 -5.60 10.88 -6.08
C ARG A 127 -4.11 10.55 -6.01
N LEU A 128 -3.56 10.38 -4.81
CA LEU A 128 -2.16 10.04 -4.58
C LEU A 128 -1.90 8.52 -4.61
N GLY A 129 -2.93 7.70 -4.85
CA GLY A 129 -2.83 6.23 -4.75
C GLY A 129 -2.76 5.73 -3.31
N LEU A 130 -3.12 6.58 -2.34
CA LEU A 130 -3.26 6.25 -0.93
C LEU A 130 -4.73 5.94 -0.61
N GLN A 131 -4.96 5.33 0.53
CA GLN A 131 -6.25 4.91 1.04
C GLN A 131 -6.40 5.35 2.49
N VAL A 132 -7.63 5.63 2.90
CA VAL A 132 -7.95 5.79 4.32
C VAL A 132 -7.88 4.41 4.98
N GLY A 133 -7.16 4.32 6.09
CA GLY A 133 -7.07 3.13 6.93
C GLY A 133 -8.17 3.12 8.00
N GLU A 134 -7.77 2.94 9.25
CA GLU A 134 -8.67 3.00 10.40
C GLU A 134 -9.17 4.43 10.65
N VAL A 135 -10.46 4.55 10.95
CA VAL A 135 -11.09 5.82 11.33
C VAL A 135 -11.59 5.68 12.75
N SER A 136 -10.94 6.35 13.69
CA SER A 136 -11.35 6.41 15.09
C SER A 136 -12.02 7.75 15.39
N GLY A 137 -12.89 7.81 16.39
CA GLY A 137 -13.62 9.04 16.76
C GLY A 137 -13.31 9.49 18.18
N VAL A 138 -13.15 10.80 18.38
CA VAL A 138 -13.02 11.44 19.69
C VAL A 138 -14.04 12.57 19.83
N THR A 139 -14.65 12.69 21.00
CA THR A 139 -15.56 13.81 21.29
C THR A 139 -14.74 15.07 21.59
N MET A 140 -14.98 16.15 20.84
CA MET A 140 -14.27 17.42 20.99
C MET A 140 -15.24 18.60 20.88
N ALA A 141 -15.25 19.45 21.89
CA ALA A 141 -16.20 20.57 21.97
C ALA A 141 -15.96 21.68 20.93
N GLU A 142 -14.71 21.87 20.52
CA GLU A 142 -14.28 23.02 19.71
C GLU A 142 -14.16 22.72 18.22
N GLN A 143 -14.32 21.45 17.81
CA GLN A 143 -14.12 21.03 16.43
C GLN A 143 -15.41 20.54 15.79
N THR A 144 -15.57 20.85 14.50
CA THR A 144 -16.67 20.34 13.68
C THR A 144 -16.63 18.82 13.57
N VAL A 145 -17.81 18.20 13.48
CA VAL A 145 -17.95 16.76 13.26
C VAL A 145 -17.23 16.36 11.95
N ASP A 146 -16.61 15.18 11.95
CA ASP A 146 -15.86 14.59 10.83
C ASP A 146 -14.59 15.35 10.40
N THR A 147 -14.11 16.28 11.22
CA THR A 147 -12.79 16.91 11.03
C THR A 147 -11.69 16.00 11.55
N ILE A 148 -10.63 15.83 10.75
CA ILE A 148 -9.46 15.05 11.16
C ILE A 148 -8.64 15.85 12.17
N VAL A 149 -8.43 15.24 13.34
CA VAL A 149 -7.67 15.80 14.46
C VAL A 149 -6.23 15.34 14.40
N ILE A 150 -6.04 14.04 14.14
CA ILE A 150 -4.75 13.37 14.12
C ILE A 150 -4.73 12.44 12.92
N GLN A 151 -3.59 12.38 12.26
CA GLN A 151 -3.32 11.37 11.24
C GLN A 151 -2.10 10.52 11.60
N ASN A 152 -2.08 9.29 11.09
CA ASN A 152 -0.92 8.41 11.14
C ASN A 152 -0.82 7.63 9.82
N PRO A 153 0.31 7.66 9.09
CA PRO A 153 1.56 8.33 9.41
C PRO A 153 1.53 9.86 9.27
N ARG A 154 2.56 10.52 9.83
CA ARG A 154 2.72 11.98 9.79
C ARG A 154 2.88 12.49 8.33
N PRO A 155 2.48 13.73 8.05
CA PRO A 155 2.69 14.37 6.76
C PRO A 155 4.17 14.34 6.33
N GLY A 156 4.42 14.19 5.02
CA GLY A 156 5.76 14.17 4.43
C GLY A 156 6.58 12.91 4.68
N VAL A 157 6.05 11.94 5.45
CA VAL A 157 6.69 10.62 5.59
C VAL A 157 6.48 9.83 4.31
N GLY A 158 7.58 9.30 3.76
CA GLY A 158 7.53 8.34 2.67
C GLY A 158 6.93 7.03 3.16
N ALA A 159 5.69 6.74 2.77
CA ALA A 159 5.02 5.52 3.18
C ALA A 159 5.22 4.41 2.14
N ALA A 160 5.73 3.26 2.60
CA ALA A 160 5.72 2.02 1.84
C ALA A 160 4.30 1.42 1.76
N THR A 161 3.49 1.65 2.80
CA THR A 161 2.10 1.20 2.89
C THR A 161 1.16 2.30 2.42
N PRO A 162 0.17 1.99 1.55
CA PRO A 162 -0.69 3.00 0.96
C PRO A 162 -1.82 3.46 1.88
N ARG A 163 -1.71 3.33 3.21
CA ARG A 163 -2.82 3.60 4.15
C ARG A 163 -2.48 4.69 5.15
N VAL A 164 -3.47 5.53 5.45
CA VAL A 164 -3.39 6.59 6.46
C VAL A 164 -4.59 6.45 7.40
N ASP A 165 -4.30 6.12 8.66
CA ASP A 165 -5.26 6.06 9.75
C ASP A 165 -5.53 7.48 10.26
N VAL A 166 -6.77 7.74 10.67
CA VAL A 166 -7.21 9.08 11.07
C VAL A 166 -8.10 9.04 12.31
N LEU A 167 -7.90 10.03 13.19
CA LEU A 167 -8.79 10.33 14.30
C LEU A 167 -9.66 11.52 13.91
N ILE A 168 -10.99 11.35 13.99
CA ILE A 168 -11.96 12.39 13.67
C ILE A 168 -12.66 12.95 14.90
N SER A 169 -13.05 14.22 14.85
CA SER A 169 -13.92 14.82 15.84
C SER A 169 -15.36 14.32 15.66
N GLN A 170 -15.97 13.90 16.76
CA GLN A 170 -17.41 13.60 16.86
C GLN A 170 -18.23 14.81 17.29
N GLY A 171 -17.59 15.98 17.42
CA GLY A 171 -18.23 17.20 17.95
C GLY A 171 -18.40 17.19 19.46
N PRO A 172 -19.10 18.20 20.02
CA PRO A 172 -19.35 18.33 21.44
C PRO A 172 -20.18 17.17 21.97
N ARG A 173 -19.89 16.74 23.20
CA ARG A 173 -20.73 15.77 23.90
C ARG A 173 -22.05 16.45 24.21
N GLU A 174 -23.14 15.89 23.71
CA GLU A 174 -24.47 16.34 24.14
C GLU A 174 -24.61 16.10 25.64
N THR A 175 -24.88 17.17 26.39
CA THR A 175 -25.20 17.07 27.82
C THR A 175 -26.44 16.22 27.97
N ALA A 176 -26.32 15.14 28.74
CA ALA A 176 -27.43 14.24 29.05
C ALA A 176 -27.67 14.22 30.55
N TYR A 177 -28.95 14.21 30.92
CA TYR A 177 -29.42 14.13 32.29
C TYR A 177 -30.10 12.78 32.53
N VAL A 178 -30.23 12.41 33.80
CA VAL A 178 -31.01 11.23 34.21
C VAL A 178 -32.32 11.73 34.79
N MET A 179 -33.44 11.21 34.29
CA MET A 179 -34.77 11.59 34.75
C MET A 179 -34.92 11.24 36.24
N PRO A 180 -35.13 12.22 37.14
CA PRO A 180 -35.37 11.93 38.54
C PRO A 180 -36.72 11.23 38.72
N HIS A 181 -36.87 10.57 39.87
CA HIS A 181 -38.17 10.09 40.31
C HIS A 181 -38.94 11.24 40.96
N LEU A 182 -40.10 11.57 40.41
CA LEU A 182 -40.96 12.70 40.79
C LEU A 182 -42.37 12.27 41.20
N VAL A 183 -42.78 11.04 40.85
CA VAL A 183 -44.10 10.51 41.23
C VAL A 183 -44.25 10.50 42.75
N GLY A 184 -45.40 10.97 43.25
CA GLY A 184 -45.69 11.09 44.68
C GLY A 184 -45.12 12.34 45.35
N MET A 185 -44.26 13.12 44.68
CA MET A 185 -43.80 14.41 45.20
C MET A 185 -44.86 15.50 45.04
N ASN A 186 -44.78 16.54 45.86
CA ASN A 186 -45.51 17.79 45.64
C ASN A 186 -44.99 18.46 44.36
N GLU A 187 -45.88 19.09 43.60
CA GLU A 187 -45.52 19.84 42.39
C GLU A 187 -44.38 20.84 42.62
N ILE A 188 -44.40 21.59 43.73
CA ILE A 188 -43.37 22.60 44.03
C ILE A 188 -41.99 21.94 44.20
N ASP A 189 -41.92 20.82 44.94
CA ASP A 189 -40.68 20.08 45.16
C ASP A 189 -40.18 19.42 43.87
N ALA A 190 -41.11 18.87 43.08
CA ALA A 190 -40.80 18.27 41.78
C ALA A 190 -40.26 19.32 40.79
N GLN A 191 -40.82 20.53 40.79
CA GLN A 191 -40.34 21.64 39.97
C GLN A 191 -38.94 22.08 40.40
N HIS A 192 -38.70 22.29 41.70
CA HIS A 192 -37.37 22.63 42.21
C HIS A 192 -36.31 21.59 41.85
N ARG A 193 -36.67 20.30 41.88
CA ARG A 193 -35.76 19.22 41.49
C ARG A 193 -35.39 19.26 40.00
N LEU A 194 -36.32 19.69 39.15
CA LEU A 194 -36.11 19.84 37.71
C LEU A 194 -35.37 21.13 37.33
N ASP A 195 -35.54 22.21 38.11
CA ASP A 195 -34.89 23.51 37.84
C ASP A 195 -33.37 23.44 37.81
N VAL A 196 -32.76 22.52 38.57
CA VAL A 196 -31.30 22.25 38.56
C VAL A 196 -30.79 21.87 37.17
N THR A 197 -31.65 21.27 36.34
CA THR A 197 -31.27 20.74 35.01
C THR A 197 -31.67 21.65 33.86
N GLN A 198 -32.38 22.77 34.13
CA GLN A 198 -32.94 23.70 33.13
C GLN A 198 -33.75 23.02 32.00
N LEU A 199 -34.27 21.81 32.24
CA LEU A 199 -35.06 21.07 31.26
C LEU A 199 -36.45 21.68 31.10
N ARG A 200 -36.98 21.63 29.88
CA ARG A 200 -38.35 22.09 29.60
C ARG A 200 -39.34 21.12 30.24
N ARG A 201 -40.44 21.65 30.76
CA ARG A 201 -41.52 20.84 31.34
C ARG A 201 -42.89 21.32 30.91
N LYS A 202 -43.83 20.38 30.83
CA LYS A 202 -45.24 20.59 30.57
C LYS A 202 -46.04 19.90 31.67
N VAL A 203 -46.87 20.66 32.37
CA VAL A 203 -47.69 20.16 33.48
C VAL A 203 -49.13 20.07 33.01
N ASN A 204 -49.73 18.88 33.16
CA ASN A 204 -51.14 18.62 32.89
C ASN A 204 -51.85 18.32 34.20
N TYR A 205 -52.94 19.02 34.46
CA TYR A 205 -53.74 18.84 35.67
C TYR A 205 -54.92 17.91 35.40
N VAL A 206 -55.13 16.93 36.29
CA VAL A 206 -56.23 15.97 36.18
C VAL A 206 -56.94 15.81 37.53
N SER A 207 -58.26 15.61 37.49
CA SER A 207 -59.04 15.32 38.70
C SER A 207 -58.74 13.90 39.16
N ALA A 208 -58.11 13.77 40.33
CA ALA A 208 -57.71 12.48 40.90
C ALA A 208 -58.01 12.43 42.41
N PRO A 209 -59.26 12.13 42.81
CA PRO A 209 -59.70 12.15 44.21
C PRO A 209 -58.92 11.23 45.15
N GLN A 210 -58.23 10.23 44.60
CA GLN A 210 -57.42 9.26 45.32
C GLN A 210 -55.98 9.73 45.61
N TRP A 211 -55.59 10.91 45.09
CA TRP A 211 -54.27 11.50 45.30
C TRP A 211 -54.36 12.79 46.13
N PRO A 212 -53.32 13.14 46.91
CA PRO A 212 -53.23 14.45 47.54
C PRO A 212 -53.23 15.56 46.48
N HIS A 213 -53.91 16.67 46.77
CA HIS A 213 -53.91 17.85 45.90
C HIS A 213 -52.48 18.34 45.65
N GLY A 214 -52.12 18.54 44.37
CA GLY A 214 -50.79 18.97 43.94
C GLY A 214 -49.73 17.86 43.92
N ALA A 215 -50.11 16.58 44.08
CA ALA A 215 -49.19 15.46 43.94
C ALA A 215 -48.97 15.08 42.47
N VAL A 216 -47.73 14.76 42.10
CA VAL A 216 -47.39 14.22 40.77
C VAL A 216 -47.86 12.76 40.70
N ILE A 217 -48.82 12.50 39.81
CA ILE A 217 -49.41 11.18 39.58
C ILE A 217 -48.55 10.38 38.61
N ASP A 218 -48.05 11.04 37.58
CA ASP A 218 -47.29 10.40 36.51
C ASP A 218 -46.22 11.34 35.94
N GLN A 219 -45.17 10.73 35.41
CA GLN A 219 -44.07 11.42 34.77
C GLN A 219 -43.70 10.74 33.44
N SER A 220 -43.40 11.55 32.44
CA SER A 220 -42.85 11.10 31.17
C SER A 220 -41.68 12.00 30.77
N PRO A 221 -40.48 11.45 30.52
CA PRO A 221 -40.08 10.04 30.62
C PRO A 221 -40.07 9.45 32.04
N LEU A 222 -39.98 8.12 32.13
CA LEU A 222 -39.88 7.39 33.41
C LEU A 222 -38.58 7.68 34.15
N ALA A 223 -38.60 7.48 35.48
CA ALA A 223 -37.42 7.64 36.32
C ALA A 223 -36.26 6.75 35.84
N GLY A 224 -35.04 7.30 35.83
CA GLY A 224 -33.84 6.62 35.33
C GLY A 224 -33.64 6.72 33.81
N ALA A 225 -34.60 7.25 33.05
CA ALA A 225 -34.44 7.47 31.62
C ALA A 225 -33.34 8.51 31.33
N ARG A 226 -32.59 8.30 30.23
CA ARG A 226 -31.60 9.26 29.73
C ARG A 226 -32.30 10.37 28.95
N LEU A 227 -32.09 11.62 29.36
CA LEU A 227 -32.69 12.81 28.77
C LEU A 227 -31.63 13.64 28.03
N PRO A 228 -31.81 13.97 26.74
CA PRO A 228 -31.01 15.02 26.12
C PRO A 228 -31.33 16.39 26.75
N ALA A 229 -30.40 17.35 26.68
CA ALA A 229 -30.61 18.71 27.19
C ALA A 229 -31.81 19.46 26.57
N THR A 230 -32.31 18.99 25.42
CA THR A 230 -33.47 19.54 24.71
C THR A 230 -34.78 18.81 25.04
N ALA A 231 -34.75 17.78 25.89
CA ALA A 231 -35.93 17.01 26.25
C ALA A 231 -37.00 17.87 26.94
N THR A 232 -38.27 17.54 26.68
CA THR A 232 -39.41 18.08 27.42
C THR A 232 -39.97 17.00 28.32
N ILE A 233 -40.12 17.32 29.60
CA ILE A 233 -40.68 16.44 30.62
C ILE A 233 -42.17 16.74 30.75
N GLU A 234 -43.03 15.73 30.62
CA GLU A 234 -44.45 15.85 30.89
C GLU A 234 -44.76 15.33 32.29
N LEU A 235 -45.45 16.14 33.10
CA LEU A 235 -45.91 15.79 34.43
C LEU A 235 -47.43 15.82 34.47
N THR A 236 -48.02 14.79 35.06
CA THR A 236 -49.46 14.76 35.35
C THR A 236 -49.66 14.99 36.84
N VAL A 237 -50.39 16.04 37.21
CA VAL A 237 -50.56 16.50 38.61
C VAL A 237 -52.04 16.41 39.00
N ALA A 238 -52.30 15.97 40.24
CA ALA A 238 -53.63 15.94 40.82
C ALA A 238 -54.12 17.37 41.14
N ASN A 239 -55.24 17.75 40.54
CA ASN A 239 -55.97 19.00 40.82
C ASN A 239 -56.96 18.87 41.96
#